data_AF-A0A8C9KEB4-F1
#
_entry.id   AF-A0A8C9KEB4-F1
#
_cell.length_a   1.000
_cell.length_b   1.000
_cell.length_c   1.000
_cell.angle_alpha   90.00
_cell.angle_beta   90.00
_cell.angle_gamma   90.00
#
_symmetry.space_group_name_H-M   'P 1'
#
loop_
_entity.id
_entity.type
_entity.pdbx_description
1 polymer ?
#
loop_
_entity_poly.entity_id
_entity_poly.type
_entity_poly.pdbx_seq_one_letter_code
_entity_poly.pdbx_strand_id
1 'polypeptide(L)' 'MKIHLFFFILLFWVTILPARSNEPMYRFERCKKLKGICKTFCNDHEYDYGYCIKWRNQCCI' A
#
# COMPACT_ATOMS: atom_id res chain seq x y z
N MET A 1 -24.09 -22.02 -21.77
CA MET A 1 -22.80 -22.37 -21.14
C MET A 1 -21.73 -21.28 -21.34
N LYS A 2 -21.49 -20.79 -22.57
CA LYS A 2 -20.39 -19.84 -22.87
C LYS A 2 -20.58 -18.41 -22.32
N ILE A 3 -21.82 -17.93 -22.23
CA ILE A 3 -22.17 -16.56 -21.79
C ILE A 3 -22.01 -16.39 -20.27
N HIS A 4 -22.38 -17.40 -19.48
CA HIS A 4 -22.20 -17.37 -18.02
C HIS A 4 -20.72 -17.28 -17.63
N LEU A 5 -19.84 -17.95 -18.39
CA LEU A 5 -18.40 -17.90 -18.17
C LEU A 5 -17.85 -16.48 -18.35
N PHE A 6 -18.33 -15.78 -19.38
CA PHE A 6 -17.94 -14.40 -19.67
C PHE A 6 -18.39 -13.43 -18.56
N PHE A 7 -19.60 -13.63 -18.03
CA PHE A 7 -20.13 -12.85 -16.92
C PHE A 7 -19.34 -13.05 -15.62
N PHE A 8 -18.92 -14.30 -15.35
CA PHE A 8 -18.06 -14.62 -14.20
C PHE A 8 -16.69 -13.96 -14.31
N ILE A 9 -16.09 -13.95 -15.51
CA ILE A 9 -14.78 -13.30 -15.75
C ILE A 9 -14.88 -11.78 -15.52
N LEU A 10 -15.95 -11.13 -16.00
CA LEU A 10 -16.19 -9.70 -15.79
C LEU A 10 -16.35 -9.35 -14.30
N LEU A 11 -17.12 -10.14 -13.55
CA LEU A 11 -17.33 -9.94 -12.12
C LEU A 11 -16.03 -10.13 -11.32
N PHE A 12 -15.20 -11.08 -11.70
CA PHE A 12 -13.91 -11.34 -11.06
C PHE A 12 -12.92 -10.20 -11.29
N TRP A 13 -12.92 -9.60 -12.49
CA TRP A 13 -12.02 -8.49 -12.80
C TRP A 13 -12.38 -7.21 -12.04
N VAL A 14 -13.68 -6.91 -11.91
CA VAL A 14 -14.19 -5.75 -11.16
C VAL A 14 -13.91 -5.84 -9.67
N THR A 15 -13.90 -7.04 -9.09
CA THR A 15 -13.74 -7.24 -7.64
C THR A 15 -12.28 -7.32 -7.18
N ILE A 16 -11.35 -7.73 -8.03
CA ILE A 16 -9.93 -7.89 -7.66
C ILE A 16 -9.12 -6.61 -7.87
N LEU A 17 -9.47 -5.79 -8.86
CA LEU A 17 -8.74 -4.56 -9.16
C LEU A 17 -8.76 -3.48 -8.06
N PRO A 18 -9.84 -3.24 -7.28
CA PRO A 18 -9.90 -2.10 -6.37
C PRO A 18 -9.07 -2.30 -5.10
N ALA A 19 -8.71 -3.54 -4.74
CA ALA A 19 -7.95 -3.81 -3.53
C ALA A 19 -6.52 -3.24 -3.56
N ARG A 20 -5.94 -3.00 -4.75
CA ARG A 20 -4.52 -2.67 -4.89
C ARG A 20 -4.19 -1.18 -4.94
N SER A 21 -5.17 -0.29 -5.07
CA SER A 21 -4.89 1.10 -5.50
C SER A 21 -4.62 2.08 -4.34
N ASN A 22 -5.17 1.87 -3.13
CA ASN A 22 -5.19 2.93 -2.10
C ASN A 22 -4.27 2.68 -0.89
N GLU A 23 -3.81 1.45 -0.68
CA GLU A 23 -2.89 1.14 0.42
C GLU A 23 -1.57 1.94 0.42
N PRO A 24 -0.86 2.13 -0.72
CA PRO A 24 0.42 2.85 -0.71
C PRO A 24 0.25 4.34 -0.39
N MET A 25 -0.83 4.96 -0.85
CA MET A 25 -1.10 6.38 -0.57
C MET A 25 -1.40 6.61 0.92
N TYR A 26 -2.21 5.72 1.52
CA TYR A 26 -2.56 5.80 2.94
C TYR A 26 -1.36 5.69 3.88
N ARG A 27 -0.42 4.78 3.58
CA ARG A 27 0.77 4.55 4.42
C ARG A 27 1.73 5.75 4.41
N PHE A 28 1.93 6.37 3.24
CA PHE A 28 2.77 7.57 3.12
C PHE A 28 2.17 8.78 3.84
N GLU A 29 0.88 9.03 3.66
CA GLU A 29 0.20 10.13 4.34
C GLU A 29 0.20 9.96 5.86
N ARG A 30 0.02 8.72 6.35
CA ARG A 30 0.14 8.40 7.77
C ARG A 30 1.54 8.73 8.30
N CYS A 31 2.60 8.39 7.57
CA CYS A 31 3.98 8.72 7.96
C CYS A 31 4.19 10.24 8.07
N LYS A 32 3.75 11.00 7.05
CA LYS A 32 3.79 12.46 7.07
C LYS A 32 3.00 13.07 8.23
N LYS A 33 1.83 12.52 8.55
CA LYS A 33 0.97 13.00 9.65
C LYS A 33 1.65 12.88 11.02
N LEU A 34 2.52 11.88 11.19
CA LEU A 34 3.32 11.68 12.40
C LEU A 34 4.64 12.47 12.40
N LYS A 35 4.84 13.35 11.41
CA LYS A 35 6.11 14.05 11.16
C LYS A 35 7.29 13.11 10.89
N GLY A 36 7.02 11.85 10.52
CA GLY A 36 8.04 10.88 10.15
C GLY A 36 8.59 11.12 8.74
N ILE A 37 9.77 10.56 8.48
CA ILE A 37 10.50 10.66 7.22
C ILE A 37 10.66 9.26 6.63
N CYS A 38 10.39 9.13 5.33
CA CYS A 38 10.62 7.87 4.62
C CYS A 38 12.10 7.71 4.26
N LYS A 39 12.78 6.72 4.84
CA LYS A 39 14.17 6.37 4.56
C LYS A 39 14.31 4.90 4.16
N THR A 40 15.44 4.52 3.57
CA THR A 40 15.72 3.10 3.29
C THR A 40 16.00 2.33 4.58
N PHE A 41 16.67 2.98 5.53
CA PHE A 41 16.94 2.47 6.87
C PHE A 41 16.81 3.63 7.86
N CYS A 42 16.17 3.40 9.00
CA CYS A 42 16.16 4.35 10.10
C CYS A 42 17.51 4.40 10.80
N ASN A 43 17.88 5.57 11.32
CA ASN A 43 19.08 5.71 12.15
C ASN A 43 18.84 5.07 13.53
N ASP A 44 19.90 4.77 14.28
CA ASP A 44 19.81 4.10 15.59
C ASP A 44 19.01 4.87 16.65
N HIS A 45 18.83 6.18 16.46
CA HIS A 45 18.08 7.08 17.33
C HIS A 45 16.66 7.38 16.84
N GLU A 46 16.24 6.81 15.71
CA GLU A 46 14.91 6.98 15.12
C GLU A 46 14.05 5.74 15.37
N TYR A 47 12.75 5.94 15.53
CA TYR A 47 11.81 4.84 15.73
C TYR A 47 11.26 4.35 14.38
N ASP A 48 11.45 3.07 14.06
CA ASP A 48 10.85 2.43 12.88
C ASP A 48 9.35 2.21 13.10
N TYR A 49 8.54 3.08 12.51
CA TYR A 49 7.09 3.05 12.61
C TYR A 49 6.44 2.09 11.60
N GLY A 50 7.17 1.62 10.58
CA GLY A 50 6.65 0.75 9.53
C GLY A 50 7.06 1.19 8.13
N TYR A 51 6.29 0.86 7.09
CA TYR A 51 6.68 1.11 5.68
C TYR A 51 5.87 2.22 5.01
N CYS A 52 6.52 3.00 4.14
CA CYS A 52 5.87 4.09 3.40
C CYS A 52 5.12 3.61 2.14
N ILE A 53 5.82 3.28 1.04
CA ILE A 53 5.20 2.99 -0.28
C ILE A 53 5.81 1.73 -0.91
N LYS A 54 7.14 1.63 -0.87
CA LYS A 54 7.90 0.50 -1.38
C LYS A 54 8.31 -0.36 -0.18
N TRP A 55 8.32 -1.69 -0.32
CA TRP A 55 8.75 -2.65 0.71
C TRP A 55 10.20 -2.45 1.21
N ARG A 56 10.93 -1.44 0.73
CA ARG A 56 12.27 -1.05 1.18
C ARG A 56 12.35 0.29 1.92
N ASN A 57 11.28 1.09 1.96
CA ASN A 57 11.34 2.39 2.63
C ASN A 57 10.57 2.32 3.94
N GLN A 58 11.30 2.46 5.04
CA GLN A 58 10.78 2.61 6.40
C GLN A 58 10.31 4.03 6.65
N CYS A 59 9.31 4.19 7.51
CA CYS A 59 8.87 5.44 8.09
C CYS A 59 9.59 5.61 9.42
N CYS A 60 10.53 6.55 9.48
CA CYS A 60 11.33 6.83 10.66
C CYS A 60 10.78 8.06 11.37
N ILE A 61 10.48 7.94 12.66
CA ILE A 61 10.00 9.03 13.53
C ILE A 61 11.13 9.47 14.44
#